data_AF-A0A850S346-F1
#
_entry.id   AF-A0A850S346-F1
#
_cell.length_a   1.000
_cell.length_b   1.000
_cell.length_c   1.000
_cell.angle_alpha   90.00
_cell.angle_beta   90.00
_cell.angle_gamma   90.00
#
_symmetry.space_group_name_H-M   'P 1'
#
loop_
_entity.id
_entity.type
_entity.pdbx_description
1 polymer ?
#
loop_
_entity_poly.entity_id
_entity_poly.type
_entity_poly.pdbx_seq_one_letter_code
_entity_poly.pdbx_strand_id
1 'polypeptide(L)'
;MSHKKPGDPPEQRWGRKPAKGTPAKSYTDEFSHSDNAELEITMQPIGVVHSSYRERFAVPRQPSLDDAQEASIELNAGLNLDQAVRDLDGFSHIWVIYWMHLNQGWNPLVTPPRGPKVKRGLFATRAPHRPNSIGLSAVRLTGIDGRTLHIKGHDMLDGTPVLDIKPYLPYADAFPQASSGWVEETGVAEMKESINTGS
;
A
#
# COMPACT_ATOMS: atom_id res chain seq x y z
N MET A 1 19.72 -41.85 8.32
CA MET A 1 19.66 -40.62 9.15
C MET A 1 18.21 -40.37 9.53
N SER A 2 17.90 -40.42 10.82
CA SER A 2 16.54 -40.25 11.36
C SER A 2 15.99 -38.86 11.00
N HIS A 3 14.85 -38.84 10.31
CA HIS A 3 14.07 -37.61 10.14
C HIS A 3 13.44 -37.28 11.49
N LYS A 4 13.92 -36.20 12.13
CA LYS A 4 13.24 -35.60 13.28
C LYS A 4 11.87 -35.13 12.83
N LYS A 5 10.82 -35.57 13.52
CA LYS A 5 9.49 -34.96 13.41
C LYS A 5 9.61 -33.46 13.73
N PRO A 6 8.92 -32.56 13.01
CA PRO A 6 8.84 -31.16 13.41
C PRO A 6 8.29 -31.11 14.84
N GLY A 7 8.93 -30.30 15.70
CA GLY A 7 8.41 -30.06 17.06
C GLY A 7 7.03 -29.41 17.00
N ASP A 8 6.26 -29.59 18.06
CA ASP A 8 4.93 -28.97 18.17
C ASP A 8 5.02 -27.46 17.90
N PRO A 9 4.09 -26.89 17.10
CA PRO A 9 4.11 -25.47 16.80
C PRO A 9 3.97 -24.64 18.09
N PRO A 10 4.59 -23.45 18.16
CA PRO A 10 4.51 -22.59 19.33
C PRO A 10 3.05 -22.26 19.68
N GLU A 11 2.78 -22.12 20.97
CA GLU A 11 1.44 -21.84 21.49
C GLU A 11 0.80 -20.63 20.78
N GLN A 12 -0.33 -20.85 20.10
CA GLN A 12 -1.05 -19.80 19.37
C GLN A 12 -1.55 -18.73 20.35
N ARG A 13 -0.89 -17.56 20.34
CA ARG A 13 -1.28 -16.38 21.11
C ARG A 13 -2.39 -15.55 20.45
N TRP A 14 -2.65 -15.78 19.17
CA TRP A 14 -3.60 -15.03 18.35
C TRP A 14 -4.43 -15.97 17.47
N GLY A 15 -5.70 -15.63 17.24
CA GLY A 15 -6.64 -16.45 16.46
C GLY A 15 -7.58 -17.30 17.33
N ARG A 16 -8.65 -17.82 16.71
CA ARG A 16 -9.61 -18.70 17.40
C ARG A 16 -8.95 -20.06 17.65
N LYS A 17 -8.92 -20.54 18.89
CA LYS A 17 -8.49 -21.92 19.17
C LYS A 17 -9.41 -22.89 18.42
N PRO A 18 -8.87 -23.90 17.73
CA PRO A 18 -9.70 -24.91 17.08
C PRO A 18 -10.61 -25.57 18.12
N ALA A 19 -11.81 -25.95 17.69
CA ALA A 19 -12.73 -26.69 18.55
C ALA A 19 -12.06 -27.98 19.03
N LYS A 20 -12.38 -28.40 20.26
CA LYS A 20 -11.76 -29.57 20.90
C LYS A 20 -11.97 -30.80 20.02
N GLY A 21 -10.88 -31.43 19.57
CA GLY A 21 -10.90 -32.62 18.72
C GLY A 21 -10.84 -32.35 17.21
N THR A 22 -10.84 -31.09 16.77
CA THR A 22 -10.59 -30.74 15.37
C THR A 22 -9.07 -30.64 15.14
N PRO A 23 -8.47 -31.48 14.28
CA PRO A 23 -7.06 -31.33 13.92
C PRO A 23 -6.83 -29.99 13.24
N ALA A 24 -5.70 -29.35 13.52
CA ALA A 24 -5.30 -28.14 12.80
C ALA A 24 -5.19 -28.48 11.31
N LYS A 25 -6.00 -27.82 10.47
CA LYS A 25 -5.89 -27.98 9.03
C LYS A 25 -4.70 -27.15 8.56
N SER A 26 -3.66 -27.82 8.06
CA SER A 26 -2.63 -27.11 7.31
C SER A 26 -3.15 -26.86 5.90
N TYR A 27 -3.30 -25.58 5.54
CA TYR A 27 -3.80 -25.17 4.23
C TYR A 27 -2.67 -25.04 3.20
N THR A 28 -1.42 -25.17 3.61
CA THR A 28 -0.23 -24.89 2.77
C THR A 28 0.64 -26.11 2.52
N ASP A 29 0.40 -27.24 3.20
CA ASP A 29 1.23 -28.45 3.04
C ASP A 29 1.15 -29.04 1.63
N GLU A 30 0.06 -28.76 0.91
CA GLU A 30 -0.16 -29.19 -0.48
C GLU A 30 0.27 -28.13 -1.51
N PHE A 31 0.71 -26.94 -1.07
CA PHE A 31 1.08 -25.84 -1.96
C PHE A 31 2.61 -25.70 -2.10
N SER A 32 3.13 -26.11 -3.26
CA SER A 32 4.54 -25.99 -3.60
C SER A 32 4.83 -24.71 -4.37
N HIS A 33 5.68 -23.83 -3.84
CA HIS A 33 6.07 -22.59 -4.52
C HIS A 33 7.06 -22.83 -5.67
N SER A 34 7.87 -23.90 -5.61
CA SER A 34 8.76 -24.28 -6.72
C SER A 34 7.99 -24.75 -7.94
N ASP A 35 6.85 -25.41 -7.72
CA ASP A 35 6.01 -25.96 -8.79
C ASP A 35 5.05 -24.89 -9.36
N ASN A 36 4.94 -23.74 -8.69
CA ASN A 36 4.11 -22.59 -9.07
C ASN A 36 4.95 -21.33 -9.30
N ALA A 37 6.21 -21.49 -9.74
CA ALA A 37 7.12 -20.38 -9.98
C ALA A 37 6.57 -19.36 -11.02
N GLU A 38 5.63 -19.79 -11.86
CA GLU A 38 4.95 -18.98 -12.87
C GLU A 38 3.49 -18.65 -12.51
N LEU A 39 3.12 -18.69 -11.23
CA LEU A 39 1.76 -18.37 -10.80
C LEU A 39 1.34 -16.97 -11.27
N GLU A 40 0.41 -16.93 -12.22
CA GLU A 40 -0.17 -15.69 -12.71
C GLU A 40 -1.31 -15.23 -11.79
N ILE A 41 -1.28 -13.95 -11.41
CA ILE A 41 -2.33 -13.31 -10.62
C ILE A 41 -2.98 -12.24 -11.48
N THR A 42 -4.21 -12.52 -11.93
CA THR A 42 -5.02 -11.54 -12.68
C THR A 42 -5.86 -10.72 -11.72
N MET A 43 -5.73 -9.40 -11.78
CA MET A 43 -6.51 -8.47 -10.97
C MET A 43 -7.39 -7.59 -11.87
N GLN A 44 -8.63 -7.38 -11.47
CA GLN A 44 -9.53 -6.43 -12.13
C GLN A 44 -9.60 -5.15 -11.28
N PRO A 45 -9.39 -3.97 -11.86
CA PRO A 45 -9.59 -2.72 -11.14
C PRO A 45 -11.01 -2.61 -10.61
N ILE A 46 -11.15 -2.10 -9.39
CA ILE A 46 -12.45 -1.83 -8.74
C ILE A 46 -12.90 -0.38 -8.91
N GLY A 47 -12.04 0.48 -9.44
CA GLY A 47 -12.34 1.89 -9.69
C GLY A 47 -11.19 2.63 -10.35
N VAL A 48 -11.36 3.93 -10.51
CA VAL A 48 -10.39 4.83 -11.14
C VAL A 48 -10.23 6.10 -10.31
N VAL A 49 -9.01 6.61 -10.24
CA VAL A 49 -8.69 7.91 -9.63
C VAL A 49 -8.95 9.03 -10.62
N HIS A 50 -9.66 10.07 -10.21
CA HIS A 50 -9.77 11.35 -10.90
C HIS A 50 -9.02 12.42 -10.12
N SER A 51 -8.02 13.05 -10.73
CA SER A 51 -7.20 14.07 -10.05
C SER A 51 -6.67 15.14 -10.99
N SER A 52 -6.15 16.23 -10.42
CA SER A 52 -5.46 17.27 -11.19
C SER A 52 -4.07 16.84 -11.69
N TYR A 53 -3.52 15.73 -11.18
CA TYR A 53 -2.19 15.25 -11.56
C TYR A 53 -2.21 14.49 -12.89
N ARG A 54 -1.92 15.20 -13.99
CA ARG A 54 -1.85 14.62 -15.33
C ARG A 54 -0.43 14.33 -15.80
N GLU A 55 0.57 14.84 -15.10
CA GLU A 55 1.98 14.68 -15.45
C GLU A 55 2.80 14.13 -14.27
N ARG A 56 3.70 13.18 -14.54
CA ARG A 56 4.51 12.49 -13.51
C ARG A 56 5.33 13.43 -12.63
N PHE A 57 5.75 14.58 -13.17
CA PHE A 57 6.57 15.55 -12.44
C PHE A 57 5.75 16.46 -11.52
N ALA A 58 4.43 16.52 -11.70
CA ALA A 58 3.52 17.34 -10.90
C ALA A 58 3.02 16.61 -9.64
N VAL A 59 3.23 15.29 -9.54
CA VAL A 59 2.82 14.49 -8.38
C VAL A 59 3.77 14.73 -7.21
N PRO A 60 3.29 15.13 -6.02
CA PRO A 60 4.11 15.21 -4.82
C PRO A 60 4.65 13.83 -4.49
N ARG A 61 5.97 13.74 -4.45
CA ARG A 61 6.70 12.48 -4.29
C ARG A 61 6.39 11.76 -2.98
N GLN A 62 5.95 12.50 -1.95
CA GLN A 62 5.35 12.08 -0.69
C GLN A 62 4.60 13.30 -0.13
N PRO A 63 3.26 13.41 -0.26
CA PRO A 63 2.51 14.59 0.19
C PRO A 63 2.74 14.83 1.70
N SER A 64 2.98 16.09 2.09
CA SER A 64 2.79 16.53 3.48
C SER A 64 1.31 16.83 3.72
N LEU A 65 0.89 16.82 4.99
CA LEU A 65 -0.51 16.99 5.38
C LEU A 65 -1.05 18.41 5.14
N ASP A 66 -0.18 19.41 4.98
CA ASP A 66 -0.56 20.83 5.10
C ASP A 66 -1.08 21.48 3.79
N ASP A 67 -0.88 20.86 2.62
CA ASP A 67 -1.47 21.30 1.34
C ASP A 67 -1.81 20.08 0.46
N ALA A 68 -2.69 19.25 1.01
CA ALA A 68 -3.06 17.97 0.43
C ALA A 68 -4.06 18.16 -0.71
N GLN A 69 -3.61 17.96 -1.96
CA GLN A 69 -4.48 18.02 -3.14
C GLN A 69 -5.67 17.05 -3.04
N GLU A 70 -6.78 17.51 -3.59
CA GLU A 70 -8.04 16.77 -3.64
C GLU A 70 -8.10 15.87 -4.88
N ALA A 71 -8.67 14.68 -4.72
CA ALA A 71 -9.04 13.78 -5.79
C ALA A 71 -10.29 13.00 -5.42
N SER A 72 -10.83 12.28 -6.39
CA SER A 72 -11.88 11.30 -6.13
C SER A 72 -11.48 9.92 -6.66
N ILE A 73 -12.02 8.87 -6.05
CA ILE A 73 -12.01 7.51 -6.57
C ILE A 73 -13.43 7.17 -6.97
N GLU A 74 -13.65 6.93 -8.26
CA GLU A 74 -14.92 6.44 -8.78
C GLU A 74 -14.88 4.91 -8.85
N LEU A 75 -15.71 4.23 -8.06
CA LEU A 75 -15.79 2.78 -8.05
C LEU A 75 -16.67 2.26 -9.20
N ASN A 76 -16.23 1.16 -9.80
CA ASN A 76 -16.86 0.53 -10.96
C ASN A 76 -18.30 0.09 -10.67
N ALA A 77 -19.16 0.17 -11.69
CA ALA A 77 -20.54 -0.28 -11.60
C ALA A 77 -20.62 -1.82 -11.70
N GLY A 78 -21.75 -2.40 -11.29
CA GLY A 78 -22.04 -3.82 -11.50
C GLY A 78 -21.38 -4.79 -10.52
N LEU A 79 -20.65 -4.29 -9.53
CA LEU A 79 -19.99 -5.09 -8.49
C LEU A 79 -20.60 -4.90 -7.09
N ASN A 80 -21.75 -4.21 -6.99
CA ASN A 80 -22.40 -3.82 -5.71
C ASN A 80 -21.45 -3.06 -4.76
N LEU A 81 -20.51 -2.29 -5.31
CA LEU A 81 -19.51 -1.56 -4.52
C LEU A 81 -20.12 -0.40 -3.73
N ASP A 82 -21.30 0.07 -4.10
CA ASP A 82 -22.12 0.98 -3.30
C ASP A 82 -22.48 0.39 -1.93
N GLN A 83 -22.67 -0.94 -1.84
CA GLN A 83 -22.87 -1.61 -0.55
C GLN A 83 -21.55 -1.84 0.17
N ALA A 84 -20.47 -2.10 -0.58
CA ALA A 84 -19.14 -2.38 -0.02
C ALA A 84 -18.51 -1.18 0.71
N VAL A 85 -18.93 0.04 0.37
CA VAL A 85 -18.46 1.27 1.04
C VAL A 85 -19.24 1.62 2.31
N ARG A 86 -20.25 0.82 2.69
CA ARG A 86 -21.00 1.04 3.93
C ARG A 86 -20.05 1.10 5.13
N ASP A 87 -20.30 2.05 6.03
CA ASP A 87 -19.53 2.33 7.25
C ASP A 87 -18.08 2.81 7.02
N LEU A 88 -17.64 2.97 5.77
CA LEU A 88 -16.30 3.46 5.44
C LEU A 88 -16.12 4.94 5.83
N ASP A 89 -17.20 5.72 5.83
CA ASP A 89 -17.27 7.10 6.29
C ASP A 89 -17.00 7.25 7.80
N GLY A 90 -17.07 6.16 8.57
CA GLY A 90 -16.61 6.10 9.95
C GLY A 90 -15.09 6.24 10.13
N PHE A 91 -14.30 6.15 9.05
CA PHE A 91 -12.84 6.22 9.07
C PHE A 91 -12.34 7.54 8.47
N SER A 92 -11.40 8.20 9.16
CA SER A 92 -10.77 9.42 8.65
C SER A 92 -9.75 9.17 7.54
N HIS A 93 -9.17 7.96 7.50
CA HIS A 93 -8.12 7.58 6.56
C HIS A 93 -8.36 6.17 6.04
N ILE A 94 -7.94 5.95 4.79
CA ILE A 94 -7.99 4.67 4.11
C ILE A 94 -6.65 4.37 3.45
N TRP A 95 -6.31 3.10 3.34
CA TRP A 95 -5.33 2.60 2.39
C TRP A 95 -5.98 2.46 1.02
N VAL A 96 -5.30 2.98 0.00
CA VAL A 96 -5.62 2.76 -1.41
C VAL A 96 -4.49 1.97 -2.03
N ILE A 97 -4.83 0.79 -2.57
CA ILE A 97 -3.91 -0.06 -3.34
C ILE A 97 -4.26 0.15 -4.81
N TYR A 98 -3.29 0.52 -5.61
CA TYR A 98 -3.52 0.94 -7.00
C TYR A 98 -2.46 0.39 -7.95
N TRP A 99 -2.76 0.38 -9.24
CA TRP A 99 -1.82 -0.03 -10.27
C TRP A 99 -1.20 1.17 -10.96
N MET A 100 0.12 1.31 -10.92
CA MET A 100 0.86 2.35 -11.64
C MET A 100 0.97 2.00 -13.12
N HIS A 101 -0.19 2.00 -13.79
CA HIS A 101 -0.45 1.51 -15.16
C HIS A 101 0.45 2.10 -16.26
N LEU A 102 1.02 3.28 -16.05
CA LEU A 102 1.91 3.91 -17.02
C LEU A 102 3.38 3.48 -16.87
N ASN A 103 3.75 2.73 -15.84
CA ASN A 103 5.13 2.28 -15.66
C ASN A 103 5.45 1.12 -16.60
N GLN A 104 6.57 1.25 -17.31
CA GLN A 104 7.07 0.25 -18.23
C GLN A 104 8.46 -0.18 -17.77
N GLY A 105 8.67 -1.50 -17.69
CA GLY A 105 9.91 -2.09 -17.23
C GLY A 105 10.30 -1.76 -15.78
N TRP A 106 11.33 -2.44 -15.29
CA TRP A 106 11.90 -2.23 -13.96
C TRP A 106 13.37 -2.65 -13.94
N ASN A 107 14.11 -2.19 -12.92
CA ASN A 107 15.49 -2.60 -12.67
C ASN A 107 15.66 -3.02 -11.20
N PRO A 108 16.49 -4.02 -10.89
CA PRO A 108 16.73 -4.47 -9.51
C PRO A 108 17.47 -3.42 -8.67
N LEU A 109 18.20 -2.52 -9.32
CA LEU A 109 18.87 -1.37 -8.70
C LEU A 109 18.32 -0.08 -9.32
N VAL A 110 18.03 0.90 -8.48
CA VAL A 110 17.53 2.22 -8.89
C VAL A 110 18.33 3.32 -8.19
N THR A 111 18.36 4.51 -8.78
CA THR A 111 18.93 5.70 -8.13
C THR A 111 17.77 6.55 -7.62
N PRO A 112 17.49 6.56 -6.30
CA PRO A 112 16.45 7.42 -5.75
C PRO A 112 16.72 8.89 -6.08
N PRO A 113 15.68 9.71 -6.32
CA PRO A 113 15.85 11.12 -6.63
C PRO A 113 16.31 11.95 -5.41
N ARG A 114 16.20 11.40 -4.19
CA ARG A 114 16.59 12.04 -2.93
C ARG A 114 17.91 11.46 -2.44
N GLY A 115 18.80 12.34 -1.97
CA GLY A 115 20.10 11.96 -1.40
C GLY A 115 21.24 11.83 -2.41
N PRO A 116 22.39 11.26 -1.99
CA PRO A 116 23.53 11.01 -2.85
C PRO A 116 23.15 10.15 -4.06
N LYS A 117 23.82 10.35 -5.21
CA LYS A 117 23.61 9.58 -6.46
C LYS A 117 24.16 8.14 -6.35
N VAL A 118 23.64 7.39 -5.37
CA VAL A 118 24.03 6.01 -5.05
C VAL A 118 22.89 5.10 -5.46
N LYS A 119 23.22 4.02 -6.19
CA LYS A 119 22.23 2.98 -6.53
C LYS A 119 21.83 2.23 -5.26
N ARG A 120 20.52 2.04 -5.07
CA ARG A 120 19.93 1.25 -3.99
C ARG A 120 19.14 0.09 -4.58
N GLY A 121 19.04 -1.02 -3.84
CA GLY A 121 18.16 -2.13 -4.22
C GLY A 121 16.72 -1.65 -4.32
N LEU A 122 15.99 -2.06 -5.36
CA LEU A 122 14.64 -1.57 -5.66
C LEU A 122 13.70 -1.68 -4.45
N PHE A 123 13.73 -2.80 -3.74
CA PHE A 123 12.88 -3.05 -2.58
C PHE A 123 13.28 -2.29 -1.32
N ALA A 124 14.47 -1.68 -1.30
CA ALA A 124 14.87 -0.71 -0.27
C ALA A 124 14.41 0.73 -0.62
N THR A 125 13.53 0.87 -1.63
CA THR A 125 13.00 2.16 -2.09
C THR A 125 11.49 2.07 -2.34
N ARG A 126 10.86 3.23 -2.57
CA ARG A 126 9.49 3.35 -3.06
C ARG A 126 9.44 3.73 -4.55
N ALA A 127 10.45 3.32 -5.34
CA ALA A 127 10.47 3.63 -6.76
C ALA A 127 9.26 2.98 -7.48
N PRO A 128 8.64 3.67 -8.44
CA PRO A 128 7.38 3.24 -9.03
C PRO A 128 7.55 2.11 -10.08
N HIS A 129 8.72 2.01 -10.70
CA HIS A 129 9.04 0.95 -11.67
C HIS A 129 9.44 -0.34 -10.96
N ARG A 130 8.50 -1.28 -10.83
CA ARG A 130 8.65 -2.51 -10.04
C ARG A 130 8.16 -3.74 -10.82
N PRO A 131 8.57 -4.97 -10.45
CA PRO A 131 8.07 -6.20 -11.07
C PRO A 131 6.54 -6.24 -11.10
N ASN A 132 5.92 -5.94 -9.95
CA ASN A 132 4.50 -5.63 -9.84
C ASN A 132 4.37 -4.17 -9.47
N SER A 133 3.84 -3.36 -10.39
CA SER A 133 3.74 -1.90 -10.28
C SER A 133 2.57 -1.48 -9.36
N ILE A 134 2.49 -2.09 -8.19
CA ILE A 134 1.48 -1.83 -7.16
C ILE A 134 1.94 -0.63 -6.31
N GLY A 135 1.09 0.40 -6.26
CA GLY A 135 1.21 1.52 -5.35
C GLY A 135 0.37 1.33 -4.09
N LEU A 136 0.73 2.06 -3.04
CA LEU A 136 0.08 2.02 -1.73
C LEU A 136 0.15 3.39 -1.10
N SER A 137 -1.01 3.99 -0.82
CA SER A 137 -1.10 5.32 -0.22
C SER A 137 -2.13 5.35 0.90
N ALA A 138 -1.72 5.88 2.05
CA ALA A 138 -2.63 6.25 3.13
C ALA A 138 -3.13 7.65 2.82
N VAL A 139 -4.43 7.77 2.56
CA VAL A 139 -5.06 9.03 2.16
C VAL A 139 -6.15 9.39 3.15
N ARG A 140 -6.42 10.68 3.29
CA ARG A 140 -7.55 11.15 4.10
C ARG A 140 -8.84 10.95 3.31
N LEU A 141 -9.83 10.30 3.91
CA LEU A 141 -11.18 10.22 3.39
C LEU A 141 -11.97 11.45 3.85
N THR A 142 -12.59 12.15 2.92
CA THR A 142 -13.28 13.43 3.18
C THR A 142 -14.77 13.40 2.90
N GLY A 143 -15.24 12.38 2.17
CA GLY A 143 -16.65 12.15 1.90
C GLY A 143 -16.86 10.93 1.02
N ILE A 144 -18.10 10.44 1.00
CA ILE A 144 -18.54 9.36 0.11
C ILE A 144 -19.88 9.77 -0.50
N ASP A 145 -19.95 9.81 -1.82
CA ASP A 145 -21.17 10.08 -2.59
C ASP A 145 -21.47 8.87 -3.49
N GLY A 146 -22.30 7.95 -2.99
CA GLY A 146 -22.63 6.70 -3.68
C GLY A 146 -21.39 5.82 -3.88
N ARG A 147 -20.87 5.76 -5.11
CA ARG A 147 -19.66 5.01 -5.49
C ARG A 147 -18.41 5.88 -5.60
N THR A 148 -18.50 7.16 -5.24
CA THR A 148 -17.41 8.12 -5.33
C THR A 148 -16.85 8.40 -3.95
N LEU A 149 -15.54 8.19 -3.76
CA LEU A 149 -14.85 8.49 -2.51
C LEU A 149 -14.00 9.74 -2.72
N HIS A 150 -14.22 10.77 -1.91
CA HIS A 150 -13.45 12.01 -1.96
C HIS A 150 -12.25 11.90 -1.03
N ILE A 151 -11.04 12.10 -1.58
CA ILE A 151 -9.79 11.88 -0.86
C ILE A 151 -8.87 13.09 -0.91
N LYS A 152 -7.98 13.19 0.09
CA LYS A 152 -6.88 14.16 0.14
C LYS A 152 -5.55 13.50 0.46
N GLY A 153 -4.48 14.11 -0.01
CA GLY A 153 -3.11 13.70 0.34
C GLY A 153 -2.66 12.46 -0.42
N HIS A 154 -3.09 12.34 -1.68
CA HIS A 154 -2.74 11.26 -2.58
C HIS A 154 -1.51 11.59 -3.44
N ASP A 155 -0.91 10.56 -4.03
CA ASP A 155 0.23 10.63 -4.95
C ASP A 155 -0.07 9.89 -6.27
N MET A 156 -1.35 9.79 -6.62
CA MET A 156 -1.86 9.06 -7.77
C MET A 156 -2.13 10.00 -8.95
N LEU A 157 -1.76 9.57 -10.17
CA LEU A 157 -2.13 10.29 -11.40
C LEU A 157 -3.60 10.14 -11.72
N ASP A 158 -4.15 11.09 -12.47
CA ASP A 158 -5.44 10.97 -13.13
C ASP A 158 -5.50 9.69 -13.99
N GLY A 159 -6.62 8.97 -13.91
CA GLY A 159 -6.81 7.69 -14.59
C GLY A 159 -6.15 6.48 -13.92
N THR A 160 -5.53 6.64 -12.75
CA THR A 160 -4.90 5.52 -12.03
C THR A 160 -5.93 4.45 -11.62
N PRO A 161 -5.78 3.19 -12.05
CA PRO A 161 -6.67 2.11 -11.64
C PRO A 161 -6.49 1.74 -10.17
N VAL A 162 -7.59 1.67 -9.43
CA VAL A 162 -7.63 1.21 -8.04
C VAL A 162 -7.88 -0.29 -8.00
N LEU A 163 -7.07 -1.00 -7.21
CA LEU A 163 -7.17 -2.45 -7.02
C LEU A 163 -7.93 -2.81 -5.75
N ASP A 164 -7.73 -2.05 -4.66
CA ASP A 164 -8.33 -2.34 -3.37
C ASP A 164 -8.36 -1.12 -2.44
N ILE A 165 -9.27 -1.13 -1.46
CA ILE A 165 -9.43 -0.08 -0.44
C ILE A 165 -9.61 -0.73 0.93
N LYS A 166 -8.90 -0.24 1.94
CA LYS A 166 -9.00 -0.73 3.32
C LYS A 166 -9.03 0.43 4.32
N PRO A 167 -9.73 0.31 5.46
CA PRO A 167 -9.60 1.30 6.52
C PRO A 167 -8.15 1.37 7.02
N TYR A 168 -7.65 2.57 7.29
CA TYR A 168 -6.38 2.74 8.00
C TYR A 168 -6.65 2.62 9.50
N LEU A 169 -5.97 1.70 10.17
CA LEU A 169 -6.17 1.40 11.59
C LEU A 169 -4.91 1.82 12.37
N PRO A 170 -4.92 2.96 13.10
CA PRO A 170 -3.71 3.47 13.75
C PRO A 170 -3.01 2.46 14.67
N TYR A 171 -3.77 1.63 15.39
CA TYR A 171 -3.20 0.61 16.28
C TYR A 171 -2.41 -0.48 15.53
N ALA A 172 -2.67 -0.68 14.23
CA ALA A 172 -2.06 -1.71 13.40
C ALA A 172 -1.09 -1.13 12.36
N ASP A 173 -1.31 0.11 11.89
CA ASP A 173 -0.61 0.68 10.75
C ASP A 173 0.35 1.82 11.12
N ALA A 174 0.21 2.42 12.31
CA ALA A 174 1.07 3.51 12.77
C ALA A 174 2.18 2.97 13.68
N PHE A 175 3.42 3.04 13.19
CA PHE A 175 4.63 2.71 13.95
C PHE A 175 5.56 3.93 14.01
N PRO A 176 5.27 4.94 14.85
CA PRO A 176 6.06 6.19 14.92
C PRO A 176 7.55 5.97 15.23
N GLN A 177 7.89 4.84 15.85
CA GLN A 177 9.26 4.43 16.21
C GLN A 177 10.02 3.70 15.09
N ALA A 178 9.42 3.51 13.91
CA ALA A 178 10.08 2.83 12.81
C ALA A 178 11.27 3.63 12.27
N SER A 179 12.39 2.95 11.97
CA SER A 179 13.55 3.56 11.30
C SER A 179 13.35 3.65 9.79
N SER A 180 13.84 4.74 9.19
CA SER A 180 13.81 5.01 7.76
C SER A 180 15.11 4.62 7.04
N GLY A 181 16.07 4.00 7.73
CA GLY A 181 17.31 3.47 7.16
C GLY A 181 18.12 4.53 6.42
N TRP A 182 18.60 4.22 5.20
CA TRP A 182 19.44 5.14 4.41
C TRP A 182 18.78 6.49 4.09
N VAL A 183 17.46 6.62 4.24
CA VAL A 183 16.75 7.90 4.05
C VAL A 183 17.11 8.88 5.18
N GLU A 184 17.39 8.40 6.39
CA GLU A 184 17.81 9.24 7.52
C GLU A 184 19.14 9.95 7.21
N GLU A 185 20.07 9.25 6.56
CA GLU A 185 21.36 9.79 6.09
C GLU A 185 21.23 10.96 5.10
N THR A 186 20.03 11.14 4.51
CA THR A 186 19.78 12.20 3.52
C THR A 186 19.35 13.53 4.14
N GLY A 187 19.10 13.60 5.45
CA GLY A 187 18.65 14.82 6.15
C GLY A 187 17.21 15.26 5.84
N VAL A 188 16.46 14.47 5.04
CA VAL A 188 15.10 14.84 4.59
C VAL A 188 14.08 14.85 5.76
N ALA A 189 14.33 14.09 6.83
CA ALA A 189 13.49 14.11 8.02
C ALA A 189 13.58 15.46 8.77
N GLU A 190 14.79 16.01 8.90
CA GLU A 190 15.07 17.30 9.57
C GLU A 190 14.54 18.51 8.78
N MET A 191 14.42 18.37 7.46
CA MET A 191 13.89 19.39 6.56
C MET A 191 12.37 19.64 6.75
N LYS A 192 11.63 18.71 7.39
CA LYS A 192 10.22 18.93 7.76
C LYS A 192 10.06 19.63 9.12
N GLU A 193 10.98 19.44 10.07
CA GLU A 193 10.93 20.09 11.38
C GLU A 193 11.32 21.58 11.33
N SER A 194 12.25 21.94 10.43
CA SER A 194 12.70 23.33 10.24
C SER A 194 11.65 24.25 9.59
N ILE A 195 10.63 23.71 8.94
CA ILE A 195 9.51 24.49 8.39
C ILE A 195 8.48 24.81 9.49
N ASN A 196 8.40 24.00 10.55
CA ASN A 196 7.45 24.18 11.66
C ASN A 196 7.96 25.07 12.81
N THR A 197 9.16 25.65 12.71
CA THR A 197 9.73 26.56 13.72
C THR A 197 9.90 28.00 13.23
N GLY A 198 9.50 28.30 11.99
CA GLY A 198 9.41 29.66 11.48
C GLY A 198 8.10 30.33 11.90
N SER A 199 8.12 30.97 13.07
CA SER A 199 7.10 31.94 13.52
C SER A 199 6.99 33.15 12.58
#